data_AF-A0A9D5VX29-F1
#
_entry.id   AF-A0A9D5VX29-F1
#
_cell.length_a   1.000
_cell.length_b   1.000
_cell.length_c   1.000
_cell.angle_alpha   90.00
_cell.angle_beta   90.00
_cell.angle_gamma   90.00
#
_symmetry.space_group_name_H-M   'P 1'
#
loop_
_entity.id
_entity.type
_entity.pdbx_description
1 polymer ?
#
loop_
_entity_poly.entity_id
_entity_poly.type
_entity_poly.pdbx_seq_one_letter_code
_entity_poly.pdbx_strand_id
1 'polypeptide(L)' 'PLINMSKGEIIKKGATELGLNYGLSWSCYDPTPNDTPCGKCDSCIYRAKGFKQAGIKDIP' A
#
# COMPACT_ATOMS: atom_id res chain seq x y z
N PRO A 1 5.81 16.49 -0.39
CA PRO A 1 5.67 16.16 1.06
C PRO A 1 6.18 14.77 1.49
N LEU A 2 6.30 13.77 0.59
CA LEU A 2 6.62 12.38 0.96
C LEU A 2 8.09 11.96 0.80
N ILE A 3 8.96 12.84 0.27
CA ILE A 3 10.31 12.46 -0.20
C ILE A 3 11.24 11.91 0.89
N ASN A 4 11.02 12.31 2.15
CA ASN A 4 11.82 11.86 3.31
C ASN A 4 11.12 10.73 4.09
N MET A 5 10.06 10.13 3.55
CA MET A 5 9.29 9.11 4.23
C MET A 5 9.51 7.74 3.57
N SER A 6 9.76 6.73 4.39
CA SER A 6 9.63 5.34 3.99
C SER A 6 8.19 5.00 3.62
N LYS A 7 7.99 3.90 2.88
CA LYS A 7 6.63 3.45 2.53
C LYS A 7 5.78 3.14 3.76
N GLY A 8 6.37 2.58 4.82
CA GLY A 8 5.68 2.34 6.08
C GLY A 8 5.22 3.63 6.76
N GLU A 9 6.04 4.68 6.77
CA GLU A 9 5.65 5.99 7.30
C GLU A 9 4.52 6.63 6.49
N ILE A 10 4.56 6.50 5.16
CA ILE A 10 3.49 7.00 4.28
C ILE A 10 2.18 6.29 4.62
N ILE A 11 2.21 4.96 4.77
CA ILE A 11 1.03 4.16 5.10
C ILE A 11 0.48 4.50 6.48
N LYS A 12 1.36 4.57 7.49
CA LYS A 12 0.98 4.91 8.86
C LYS A 12 0.33 6.29 8.91
N LYS A 13 0.97 7.31 8.33
CA LYS A 13 0.43 8.67 8.25
C LYS A 13 -0.94 8.70 7.57
N GLY A 14 -1.05 8.06 6.42
CA GLY A 14 -2.31 7.98 5.69
C GLY A 14 -3.43 7.33 6.50
N ALA A 15 -3.15 6.20 7.14
CA ALA A 15 -4.15 5.45 7.91
C ALA A 15 -4.54 6.14 9.23
N THR A 16 -3.57 6.66 9.99
CA THR A 16 -3.81 7.14 11.36
C THR A 16 -4.08 8.63 11.46
N GLU A 17 -3.38 9.47 10.68
CA GLU A 17 -3.52 10.93 10.76
C GLU A 17 -4.58 11.46 9.79
N LEU A 18 -4.70 10.83 8.61
CA LEU A 18 -5.56 11.30 7.53
C LEU A 18 -6.82 10.44 7.33
N GLY A 19 -6.93 9.29 8.01
CA GLY A 19 -8.09 8.40 7.90
C GLY A 19 -8.31 7.83 6.51
N LEU A 20 -7.24 7.60 5.73
CA LEU A 20 -7.35 7.10 4.36
C LEU A 20 -7.85 5.65 4.33
N ASN A 21 -8.85 5.40 3.48
CA ASN A 21 -9.24 4.05 3.11
C ASN A 21 -8.36 3.52 1.98
N TYR A 22 -7.40 2.66 2.32
CA TYR A 22 -6.47 2.08 1.36
C TYR A 22 -7.08 1.08 0.37
N GLY A 23 -8.31 0.59 0.60
CA GLY A 23 -9.07 -0.21 -0.36
C GLY A 23 -9.57 0.59 -1.57
N LEU A 24 -9.56 1.93 -1.48
CA LEU A 24 -9.87 2.82 -2.61
C LEU A 24 -8.62 3.16 -3.44
N SER A 25 -7.46 2.63 -3.07
CA SER A 25 -6.19 2.97 -3.71
C SER A 25 -5.67 1.81 -4.55
N TRP A 26 -5.12 2.14 -5.71
CA TRP A 26 -4.51 1.16 -6.60
C TRP A 26 -2.99 1.30 -6.62
N SER A 27 -2.28 0.19 -6.71
CA SER A 27 -0.81 0.20 -6.80
C SER A 27 -0.26 -0.83 -7.80
N CYS A 28 -1.00 -1.90 -8.09
CA CYS A 28 -0.52 -3.00 -8.93
C CYS A 28 -0.25 -2.54 -10.37
N TYR A 29 0.87 -2.99 -10.95
CA TYR A 29 1.20 -2.72 -12.36
C TYR A 29 0.61 -3.74 -13.33
N ASP A 30 0.34 -4.95 -12.86
CA ASP A 30 -0.06 -6.09 -13.68
C ASP A 30 -1.16 -6.86 -12.94
N PRO A 31 -2.40 -6.34 -12.84
CA PRO A 31 -3.48 -7.04 -12.15
C PRO A 31 -3.77 -8.42 -12.74
N THR A 32 -4.37 -9.28 -11.92
CA THR A 32 -4.94 -10.52 -12.44
C THR A 32 -6.15 -10.21 -13.34
N PRO A 33 -6.61 -11.16 -14.18
CA PRO A 33 -7.83 -10.98 -14.98
C PRO A 33 -9.11 -10.70 -14.17
N ASN A 34 -9.08 -10.90 -12.85
CA ASN A 34 -10.19 -10.60 -11.94
C ASN A 34 -10.06 -9.22 -11.26
N ASP A 35 -9.27 -8.31 -11.83
CA ASP A 35 -9.00 -6.96 -11.31
C ASP A 35 -8.44 -6.94 -9.87
N THR A 36 -7.68 -7.95 -9.48
CA THR A 36 -7.01 -8.00 -8.18
C THR A 36 -5.51 -7.73 -8.29
N PRO A 37 -4.86 -7.15 -7.26
CA PRO A 37 -3.41 -7.00 -7.23
C PRO A 37 -2.71 -8.36 -7.39
N CYS A 38 -1.73 -8.45 -8.30
CA CYS A 38 -1.09 -9.74 -8.61
C CYS A 38 -0.15 -10.29 -7.53
N GLY A 39 0.21 -9.48 -6.53
CA GLY A 39 1.09 -9.90 -5.43
C GLY A 39 2.56 -10.11 -5.81
N LYS A 40 2.92 -10.07 -7.11
CA LYS A 40 4.26 -10.41 -7.61
C LYS A 40 5.05 -9.25 -8.23
N CYS A 41 4.38 -8.17 -8.67
CA CYS A 41 5.09 -7.01 -9.23
C CYS A 41 5.78 -6.18 -8.14
N ASP A 42 6.78 -5.38 -8.51
CA ASP A 42 7.55 -4.56 -7.57
C ASP A 42 6.67 -3.67 -6.71
N SER A 43 5.62 -3.09 -7.28
CA SER A 43 4.67 -2.24 -6.55
C SER A 43 3.86 -3.02 -5.51
N CYS A 44 3.39 -4.23 -5.84
CA CYS A 44 2.71 -5.10 -4.89
C CYS A 44 3.64 -5.49 -3.74
N ILE A 45 4.89 -5.86 -4.04
CA ILE A 45 5.90 -6.22 -3.03
C ILE A 45 6.20 -4.99 -2.14
N TYR A 46 6.37 -3.81 -2.74
CA TYR A 46 6.66 -2.58 -2.01
C TYR A 46 5.49 -2.14 -1.12
N ARG A 47 4.25 -2.29 -1.60
CA ARG A 47 3.03 -2.07 -0.82
C ARG A 47 2.98 -3.01 0.39
N ALA A 48 3.12 -4.31 0.17
CA ALA A 48 3.09 -5.31 1.23
C ALA A 48 4.17 -5.06 2.30
N LYS A 49 5.39 -4.73 1.88
CA LYS A 49 6.48 -4.33 2.80
C LYS A 49 6.09 -3.11 3.62
N GLY A 50 5.51 -2.09 2.99
CA GLY A 50 5.06 -0.88 3.66
C GLY A 50 3.99 -1.14 4.72
N PHE A 51 2.96 -1.93 4.41
CA PHE A 51 1.92 -2.28 5.39
C PHE A 51 2.48 -3.10 6.56
N LYS A 52 3.37 -4.06 6.27
CA LYS A 52 4.09 -4.81 7.30
C LYS A 52 4.91 -3.90 8.21
N GLN A 53 5.65 -2.94 7.65
CA GLN A 53 6.43 -1.96 8.42
C GLN A 53 5.55 -1.04 9.27
N ALA A 54 4.40 -0.64 8.74
CA ALA A 54 3.44 0.19 9.46
C ALA A 54 2.74 -0.54 10.61
N GLY A 55 2.77 -1.89 10.63
CA GLY A 55 1.99 -2.69 11.56
C GLY A 55 0.48 -2.62 11.28
N ILE A 56 0.10 -2.30 10.04
CA ILE A 56 -1.30 -2.09 9.63
C ILE A 56 -1.68 -3.20 8.65
N LYS A 57 -2.88 -3.77 8.84
CA LYS A 57 -3.43 -4.75 7.91
C LYS A 57 -3.88 -4.04 6.62
N ASP A 58 -3.36 -4.49 5.48
CA ASP A 58 -3.82 -4.03 4.16
C ASP A 58 -5.23 -4.57 3.87
N ILE A 59 -6.02 -3.79 3.15
CA ILE A 59 -7.37 -4.13 2.71
C ILE A 59 -7.33 -4.11 1.17
N PRO A 60 -7.43 -5.28 0.51
CA PRO A 60 -7.53 -5.35 -0.94
C PRO A 60 -8.87 -4.83 -1.45
#